data_AF-A0A2D0KNT4-F1
#
_entry.id   AF-A0A2D0KNT4-F1
#
_cell.length_a   1.000
_cell.length_b   1.000
_cell.length_c   1.000
_cell.angle_alpha   90.00
_cell.angle_beta   90.00
_cell.angle_gamma   90.00
#
_symmetry.space_group_name_H-M   'P 1'
#
loop_
_entity.id
_entity.type
_entity.pdbx_description
1 polymer ?
#
loop_
_entity_poly.entity_id
_entity_poly.type
_entity_poly.pdbx_seq_one_letter_code
_entity_poly.pdbx_strand_id
1 'polypeptide(L)'
;MNTGPNHTGNNDGQINTGATHTGNNAGKPNTGGNILITPVPEQPSIDDLAYLAAKGKQPYQPNQGAVGNMGEFFGQAGFGSETKKNSQKTNQIYQGQSVYQASGKVSEYIKKGDKFYLDGDHKNYLEVFDSRGKAKVVLNLDGSYNQSKTEAALKEGRRLK
;
A
#
# COMPACT_ATOMS: atom_id res chain seq x y z
N MET A 1 -18.42 -61.17 24.90
CA MET A 1 -18.40 -59.97 24.03
C MET A 1 -18.16 -58.76 24.94
N ASN A 2 -17.16 -57.95 24.60
CA ASN A 2 -16.77 -56.71 25.29
C ASN A 2 -17.79 -55.61 24.99
N THR A 3 -18.26 -54.88 26.01
CA THR A 3 -18.62 -53.45 25.91
C THR A 3 -18.49 -52.81 27.29
N GLY A 4 -17.33 -52.20 27.55
CA GLY A 4 -17.14 -51.30 28.70
C GLY A 4 -17.93 -50.00 28.58
N PRO A 5 -18.04 -49.21 29.67
CA PRO A 5 -18.70 -47.90 29.65
C PRO A 5 -17.99 -46.94 28.71
N ASN A 6 -18.72 -46.44 27.72
CA ASN A 6 -18.30 -45.43 26.76
C ASN A 6 -18.38 -44.06 27.44
N HIS A 7 -17.27 -43.58 28.00
CA HIS A 7 -17.10 -42.19 28.42
C HIS A 7 -16.38 -41.45 27.30
N THR A 8 -17.06 -40.44 26.75
CA THR A 8 -16.61 -39.58 25.65
C THR A 8 -15.27 -38.91 25.98
N GLY A 9 -14.27 -39.07 25.10
CA GLY A 9 -12.95 -38.41 25.18
C GLY A 9 -13.06 -36.88 25.12
N ASN A 10 -12.26 -36.09 25.85
CA ASN A 10 -10.79 -35.89 25.79
C ASN A 10 -10.36 -35.42 24.40
N ASN A 11 -9.90 -34.19 24.20
CA ASN A 11 -8.52 -33.71 24.41
C ASN A 11 -8.52 -32.21 24.00
N ASP A 12 -7.81 -31.23 24.59
CA ASP A 12 -6.50 -31.23 25.20
C ASP A 12 -6.37 -30.08 26.22
N GLY A 13 -5.95 -30.40 27.45
CA GLY A 13 -4.99 -29.55 28.15
C GLY A 13 -3.65 -29.60 27.38
N GLN A 14 -2.71 -28.69 27.50
CA GLN A 14 -2.13 -28.25 28.76
C GLN A 14 -0.96 -27.33 28.34
N ILE A 15 -0.93 -26.14 28.92
CA ILE A 15 0.22 -25.47 29.58
C ILE A 15 1.43 -24.85 28.85
N ASN A 16 1.68 -23.62 29.31
CA ASN A 16 2.92 -23.04 29.85
C ASN A 16 3.88 -22.24 28.96
N THR A 17 3.85 -20.94 29.28
CA THR A 17 4.96 -20.05 29.68
C THR A 17 5.87 -19.46 28.61
N GLY A 18 5.83 -18.12 28.55
CA GLY A 18 6.85 -17.26 27.95
C GLY A 18 6.63 -15.76 28.21
N ALA A 19 6.93 -15.33 29.44
CA ALA A 19 7.37 -14.00 29.91
C ALA A 19 6.83 -12.71 29.21
N THR A 20 5.92 -11.95 29.85
CA THR A 20 6.17 -10.72 30.68
C THR A 20 6.85 -9.58 29.92
N HIS A 21 6.25 -8.38 29.83
CA HIS A 21 6.32 -7.34 30.88
C HIS A 21 5.35 -6.19 30.53
N THR A 22 4.29 -5.97 31.32
CA THR A 22 4.17 -5.01 32.46
C THR A 22 3.92 -3.56 31.99
N GLY A 23 2.92 -2.82 32.43
CA GLY A 23 1.91 -3.02 33.45
C GLY A 23 1.20 -1.68 33.64
N ASN A 24 -0.13 -1.69 33.61
CA ASN A 24 -0.96 -0.56 33.98
C ASN A 24 -0.83 -0.29 35.49
N ASN A 25 -0.93 0.96 35.95
CA ASN A 25 -2.12 1.43 36.68
C ASN A 25 -1.94 2.70 37.55
N ALA A 26 -3.06 3.44 37.60
CA ALA A 26 -3.62 4.20 38.72
C ALA A 26 -3.29 5.70 38.83
N GLY A 27 -4.31 6.52 38.56
CA GLY A 27 -4.28 7.97 38.81
C GLY A 27 -5.63 8.70 38.72
N LYS A 28 -6.67 8.22 39.43
CA LYS A 28 -7.93 8.92 39.82
C LYS A 28 -8.97 9.26 38.72
N PRO A 29 -10.28 9.20 39.04
CA PRO A 29 -11.33 9.72 38.16
C PRO A 29 -11.49 11.23 38.38
N ASN A 30 -11.44 12.03 37.31
CA ASN A 30 -12.04 13.36 37.35
C ASN A 30 -12.79 13.70 36.05
N THR A 31 -14.08 13.91 36.28
CA THR A 31 -15.16 14.48 35.50
C THR A 31 -14.77 15.69 34.65
N GLY A 32 -15.33 15.76 33.43
CA GLY A 32 -15.59 17.05 32.76
C GLY A 32 -15.04 17.18 31.35
N GLY A 33 -15.61 16.45 30.40
CA GLY A 33 -15.41 16.71 28.97
C GLY A 33 -16.47 15.99 28.15
N ASN A 34 -17.51 16.70 27.72
CA ASN A 34 -18.48 16.18 26.76
C ASN A 34 -17.78 15.98 25.41
N ILE A 35 -17.24 14.79 25.17
CA ILE A 35 -16.87 14.33 23.85
C ILE A 35 -18.05 13.48 23.39
N LEU A 36 -18.86 14.02 22.50
CA LEU A 36 -19.80 13.23 21.71
C LEU A 36 -18.94 12.32 20.82
N ILE A 37 -18.53 11.17 21.36
CA ILE A 37 -17.95 10.08 20.59
C ILE A 37 -19.09 9.47 19.78
N THR A 38 -19.32 9.99 18.58
CA THR A 38 -19.89 9.15 17.53
C THR A 38 -18.97 7.93 17.45
N PRO A 39 -19.46 6.69 17.63
CA PRO A 39 -18.61 5.52 17.48
C PRO A 39 -17.99 5.60 16.08
N VAL A 40 -16.65 5.72 16.02
CA VAL A 40 -15.93 5.42 14.80
C VAL A 40 -16.21 3.94 14.56
N PRO A 41 -16.92 3.56 13.48
CA PRO A 41 -17.13 2.14 13.22
C PRO A 41 -15.75 1.49 13.14
N GLU A 42 -15.53 0.48 13.98
CA GLU A 42 -14.34 -0.38 13.90
C GLU A 42 -14.18 -0.74 12.42
N GLN A 43 -13.10 -0.27 11.80
CA GLN A 43 -12.82 -0.65 10.43
C GLN A 43 -12.68 -2.17 10.43
N PRO A 44 -13.42 -2.89 9.57
CA PRO A 44 -13.37 -4.34 9.56
C PRO A 44 -11.93 -4.78 9.37
N SER A 45 -11.51 -5.70 10.25
CA SER A 45 -10.21 -6.35 10.15
C SER A 45 -10.06 -6.93 8.75
N ILE A 46 -8.92 -6.67 8.10
CA ILE A 46 -8.60 -7.21 6.77
C ILE A 46 -8.58 -8.74 6.78
N ASP A 47 -8.52 -9.36 7.96
CA ASP A 47 -8.49 -10.81 8.15
C ASP A 47 -9.88 -11.46 8.31
N ASP A 48 -10.96 -10.66 8.39
CA ASP A 48 -12.30 -11.21 8.50
C ASP A 48 -12.78 -11.75 7.15
N LEU A 49 -12.89 -13.08 7.04
CA LEU A 49 -13.43 -13.78 5.87
C LEU A 49 -14.78 -13.21 5.38
N ALA A 50 -15.55 -12.60 6.27
CA ALA A 50 -16.81 -11.91 5.96
C ALA A 50 -16.61 -10.60 5.17
N TYR A 51 -15.52 -9.86 5.38
CA TYR A 51 -15.20 -8.64 4.63
C TYR A 51 -14.87 -8.94 3.16
N LEU A 52 -14.13 -10.03 2.93
CA LEU A 52 -13.82 -10.54 1.59
C LEU A 52 -15.07 -11.08 0.88
N ALA A 53 -16.02 -11.67 1.61
CA ALA A 53 -17.28 -12.15 1.06
C ALA A 53 -18.29 -11.03 0.75
N ALA A 54 -18.27 -9.93 1.50
CA ALA A 54 -19.18 -8.78 1.33
C ALA A 54 -18.80 -7.85 0.16
N LYS A 55 -17.53 -7.83 -0.26
CA LYS A 55 -17.10 -7.20 -1.51
C LYS A 55 -17.41 -8.13 -2.67
N GLY A 56 -18.69 -8.24 -3.03
CA GLY A 56 -19.11 -8.88 -4.27
C GLY A 56 -18.17 -8.46 -5.39
N LYS A 57 -17.57 -9.44 -6.07
CA LYS A 57 -16.54 -9.25 -7.09
C LYS A 57 -17.02 -8.16 -8.05
N GLN A 58 -16.52 -6.94 -7.86
CA GLN A 58 -16.80 -5.87 -8.80
C GLN A 58 -16.34 -6.39 -10.16
N PRO A 59 -17.17 -6.32 -11.21
CA PRO A 59 -16.76 -6.76 -12.52
C PRO A 59 -15.44 -6.05 -12.85
N TYR A 60 -14.44 -6.82 -13.29
CA TYR A 60 -13.14 -6.27 -13.69
C TYR A 60 -13.39 -5.13 -14.68
N GLN A 61 -13.09 -3.91 -14.24
CA GLN A 61 -13.10 -2.75 -15.12
C GLN A 61 -11.65 -2.53 -15.57
N PRO A 62 -11.33 -2.87 -16.83
CA PRO A 62 -10.00 -2.57 -17.35
C PRO A 62 -9.76 -1.07 -17.22
N ASN A 63 -8.57 -0.69 -16.74
CA ASN A 63 -8.09 0.69 -16.64
C ASN A 63 -8.87 1.59 -15.66
N GLN A 64 -9.65 1.03 -14.73
CA GLN A 64 -10.26 1.85 -13.67
C GLN A 64 -9.18 2.57 -12.86
N GLY A 65 -9.23 3.91 -12.85
CA GLY A 65 -8.22 4.75 -12.19
C GLY A 65 -6.90 4.92 -12.97
N ALA A 66 -6.88 4.53 -14.24
CA ALA A 66 -5.74 4.75 -15.13
C ALA A 66 -5.81 6.12 -15.83
N VAL A 67 -4.68 6.53 -16.39
CA VAL A 67 -4.59 7.59 -17.41
C VAL A 67 -4.26 7.00 -18.77
N GLY A 68 -4.61 7.68 -19.86
CA GLY A 68 -4.27 7.25 -21.21
C GLY A 68 -2.78 7.34 -21.52
N ASN A 69 -2.07 8.32 -20.94
CA ASN A 69 -0.62 8.50 -21.10
C ASN A 69 -0.03 9.46 -20.05
N MET A 70 1.29 9.64 -20.06
CA MET A 70 1.97 10.55 -19.12
C MET A 70 1.53 12.01 -19.24
N GLY A 71 1.16 12.47 -20.45
CA GLY A 71 0.65 13.83 -20.66
C GLY A 71 -0.67 14.07 -19.93
N GLU A 72 -1.55 13.07 -19.89
CA GLU A 72 -2.80 13.12 -19.15
C GLU A 72 -2.55 13.12 -17.64
N PHE A 73 -1.65 12.25 -17.13
CA PHE A 73 -1.22 12.30 -15.73
C PHE A 73 -0.68 13.69 -15.35
N PHE A 74 0.20 14.27 -16.17
CA PHE A 74 0.73 15.62 -15.95
C PHE A 74 -0.30 16.74 -16.05
N GLY A 75 -1.47 16.47 -16.64
CA GLY A 75 -2.60 17.39 -16.68
C GLY A 75 -3.45 17.36 -15.40
N GLN A 76 -3.31 16.33 -14.56
CA GLN A 76 -4.06 16.22 -13.31
C GLN A 76 -3.60 17.26 -12.28
N ALA A 77 -4.55 17.84 -11.55
CA ALA A 77 -4.26 18.76 -10.46
C ALA A 77 -3.51 18.04 -9.32
N GLY A 78 -2.71 18.79 -8.55
CA GLY A 78 -1.93 18.23 -7.46
C GLY A 78 -0.71 17.46 -7.99
N PHE A 79 -0.56 16.20 -7.57
CA PHE A 79 0.65 15.40 -7.78
C PHE A 79 1.10 15.33 -9.25
N GLY A 80 0.17 15.12 -10.20
CA GLY A 80 0.48 15.09 -11.63
C GLY A 80 1.12 16.38 -12.13
N SER A 81 0.47 17.52 -11.89
CA SER A 81 0.98 18.84 -12.28
C SER A 81 2.29 19.22 -11.59
N GLU A 82 2.47 18.88 -10.30
CA GLU A 82 3.72 19.13 -9.57
C GLU A 82 4.86 18.25 -10.09
N THR A 83 4.57 17.01 -10.46
CA THR A 83 5.53 16.11 -11.11
C THR A 83 5.97 16.66 -12.45
N LYS A 84 5.05 17.21 -13.26
CA LYS A 84 5.37 17.86 -14.54
C LYS A 84 6.34 19.03 -14.37
N LYS A 85 6.08 19.92 -13.41
CA LYS A 85 6.91 21.11 -13.13
C LYS A 85 8.34 20.74 -12.72
N ASN A 86 8.48 19.65 -11.95
CA ASN A 86 9.73 19.24 -11.32
C ASN A 86 10.39 18.03 -12.00
N SER A 87 10.08 17.76 -13.27
CA SER A 87 10.71 16.70 -14.05
C SER A 87 10.98 17.11 -15.48
N GLN A 88 11.83 16.33 -16.15
CA GLN A 88 12.14 16.48 -17.56
C GLN A 88 12.06 15.12 -18.23
N LYS A 89 11.52 15.10 -19.47
CA LYS A 89 11.49 13.89 -20.28
C LYS A 89 12.92 13.51 -20.66
N THR A 90 13.25 12.22 -20.59
CA THR A 90 14.52 11.69 -21.08
C THR A 90 14.35 11.05 -22.45
N ASN A 91 15.47 10.68 -23.10
CA ASN A 91 15.44 9.91 -24.34
C ASN A 91 15.22 8.40 -24.12
N GLN A 92 15.07 7.95 -22.86
CA GLN A 92 14.91 6.54 -22.52
C GLN A 92 13.44 6.13 -22.58
N ILE A 93 13.18 4.97 -23.18
CA ILE A 93 11.88 4.30 -23.22
C ILE A 93 12.02 2.97 -22.46
N TYR A 94 11.06 2.67 -21.59
CA TYR A 94 11.00 1.40 -20.86
C TYR A 94 9.57 0.89 -20.85
N GLN A 95 9.37 -0.38 -21.20
CA GLN A 95 8.03 -0.99 -21.36
C GLN A 95 7.08 -0.15 -22.24
N GLY A 96 7.61 0.43 -23.31
CA GLY A 96 6.85 1.30 -24.22
C GLY A 96 6.46 2.67 -23.65
N GLN A 97 6.92 3.03 -22.45
CA GLN A 97 6.64 4.30 -21.79
C GLN A 97 7.89 5.18 -21.72
N SER A 98 7.70 6.49 -21.86
CA SER A 98 8.80 7.44 -21.72
C SER A 98 9.24 7.55 -20.27
N VAL A 99 10.55 7.48 -20.04
CA VAL A 99 11.16 7.72 -18.74
C VAL A 99 11.36 9.22 -18.54
N TYR A 100 11.00 9.69 -17.36
CA TYR A 100 11.22 11.06 -16.90
C TYR A 100 12.23 11.05 -15.76
N GLN A 101 12.97 12.14 -15.63
CA GLN A 101 13.90 12.36 -14.55
C GLN A 101 13.49 13.59 -13.75
N ALA A 102 13.45 13.46 -12.43
CA ALA A 102 13.14 14.56 -11.54
C ALA A 102 14.26 15.63 -11.60
N SER A 103 13.91 16.85 -11.98
CA SER A 103 14.81 18.01 -12.00
C SER A 103 14.90 18.69 -10.62
N GLY A 104 13.90 18.46 -9.76
CA GLY A 104 13.81 18.93 -8.38
C GLY A 104 13.20 17.88 -7.45
N LYS A 105 12.85 18.27 -6.22
CA LYS A 105 12.03 17.43 -5.33
C LYS A 105 10.59 17.50 -5.83
N VAL A 106 9.98 16.35 -6.10
CA VAL A 106 8.57 16.24 -6.51
C VAL A 106 7.70 15.90 -5.30
N SER A 107 8.14 14.95 -4.47
CA SER A 107 7.48 14.51 -3.24
C SER A 107 8.50 14.03 -2.22
N GLU A 108 8.07 13.47 -1.08
CA GLU A 108 8.97 12.77 -0.16
C GLU A 108 9.61 11.51 -0.78
N TYR A 109 8.93 10.92 -1.77
CA TYR A 109 9.32 9.69 -2.44
C TYR A 109 10.15 9.90 -3.70
N ILE A 110 10.13 11.09 -4.30
CA ILE A 110 10.84 11.41 -5.54
C ILE A 110 11.72 12.64 -5.31
N LYS A 111 13.05 12.42 -5.25
CA LYS A 111 14.05 13.48 -5.12
C LYS A 111 14.71 13.77 -6.47
N LYS A 112 15.40 14.91 -6.55
CA LYS A 112 16.17 15.30 -7.74
C LYS A 112 17.08 14.15 -8.19
N GLY A 113 17.05 13.86 -9.49
CA GLY A 113 17.85 12.84 -10.14
C GLY A 113 17.18 11.46 -10.22
N ASP A 114 16.17 11.18 -9.40
CA ASP A 114 15.37 9.96 -9.51
C ASP A 114 14.65 9.90 -10.86
N LYS A 115 14.39 8.69 -11.35
CA LYS A 115 13.72 8.44 -12.62
C LYS A 115 12.38 7.78 -12.38
N PHE A 116 11.40 8.04 -13.23
CA PHE A 116 10.10 7.40 -13.14
C PHE A 116 9.44 7.25 -14.51
N TYR A 117 8.54 6.28 -14.63
CA TYR A 117 7.67 6.13 -15.78
C TYR A 117 6.29 5.62 -15.34
N LEU A 118 5.30 5.80 -16.21
CA LEU A 118 3.92 5.35 -16.00
C LEU A 118 3.83 3.85 -16.23
N ASP A 119 3.12 3.09 -15.41
CA ASP A 119 2.96 1.64 -15.59
C ASP A 119 2.64 1.28 -17.05
N GLY A 120 3.37 0.30 -17.60
CA GLY A 120 3.28 -0.06 -19.01
C GLY A 120 1.89 -0.59 -19.38
N ASP A 121 1.35 -1.44 -18.52
CA ASP A 121 0.16 -2.24 -18.77
C ASP A 121 -1.13 -1.48 -18.44
N HIS A 122 -1.26 -1.03 -17.18
CA HIS A 122 -2.51 -0.49 -16.64
C HIS A 122 -2.50 1.02 -16.47
N LYS A 123 -1.33 1.67 -16.54
CA LYS A 123 -1.18 3.14 -16.46
C LYS A 123 -1.87 3.78 -15.25
N ASN A 124 -1.89 3.07 -14.12
CA ASN A 124 -2.58 3.46 -12.90
C ASN A 124 -1.61 3.71 -11.71
N TYR A 125 -0.31 3.58 -11.93
CA TYR A 125 0.74 3.95 -10.98
C TYR A 125 2.01 4.39 -11.71
N LEU A 126 2.92 5.00 -10.97
CA LEU A 126 4.29 5.31 -11.39
C LEU A 126 5.27 4.34 -10.76
N GLU A 127 6.19 3.81 -11.57
CA GLU A 127 7.37 3.12 -11.07
C GLU A 127 8.51 4.12 -10.93
N VAL A 128 9.07 4.24 -9.72
CA VAL A 128 10.14 5.18 -9.39
C VAL A 128 11.43 4.41 -9.11
N PHE A 129 12.51 4.92 -9.69
CA PHE A 129 13.87 4.40 -9.59
C PHE A 129 14.79 5.48 -9.02
N ASP A 130 15.79 5.07 -8.26
CA ASP A 130 16.84 5.98 -7.83
C ASP A 130 17.66 6.48 -9.03
N SER A 131 18.52 7.47 -8.79
CA SER A 131 19.41 8.02 -9.83
C SER A 131 20.39 7.00 -10.43
N ARG A 132 20.55 5.82 -9.82
CA ARG A 132 21.37 4.69 -10.30
C ARG A 132 20.53 3.63 -11.03
N GLY A 133 19.23 3.91 -11.25
CA GLY A 133 18.30 3.03 -11.94
C GLY A 133 17.86 1.81 -11.11
N LYS A 134 18.02 1.81 -9.78
CA LYS A 134 17.44 0.75 -8.92
C LYS A 134 16.01 1.10 -8.57
N ALA A 135 15.10 0.14 -8.58
CA ALA A 135 13.73 0.36 -8.10
C ALA A 135 13.77 0.92 -6.67
N LYS A 136 12.92 1.93 -6.45
CA LYS A 136 12.86 2.68 -5.19
C LYS A 136 11.49 2.57 -4.56
N VAL A 137 10.43 2.86 -5.33
CA VAL A 137 9.05 2.93 -4.85
C VAL A 137 8.06 2.87 -6.01
N VAL A 138 6.86 2.36 -5.77
CA VAL A 138 5.71 2.48 -6.66
C VAL A 138 4.69 3.42 -6.02
N LEU A 139 4.21 4.40 -6.79
CA LEU A 139 3.24 5.41 -6.32
C LEU A 139 1.96 5.36 -7.14
N ASN A 140 0.81 5.51 -6.51
CA ASN A 140 -0.45 5.71 -7.24
C ASN A 140 -0.45 7.07 -7.96
N LEU A 141 -1.40 7.30 -8.87
CA LEU A 141 -1.47 8.56 -9.64
C LEU A 141 -1.78 9.80 -8.80
N ASP A 142 -2.24 9.64 -7.56
CA ASP A 142 -2.41 10.74 -6.60
C ASP A 142 -1.13 11.03 -5.79
N GLY A 143 -0.07 10.23 -5.97
CA GLY A 143 1.21 10.34 -5.26
C GLY A 143 1.30 9.55 -3.97
N SER A 144 0.24 8.83 -3.58
CA SER A 144 0.25 7.96 -2.40
C SER A 144 1.14 6.72 -2.59
N TYR A 145 1.74 6.25 -1.50
CA TYR A 145 2.62 5.09 -1.48
C TYR A 145 1.85 3.79 -1.76
N ASN A 146 2.32 3.00 -2.72
CA ASN A 146 1.77 1.68 -3.01
C ASN A 146 2.67 0.59 -2.41
N GLN A 147 2.35 0.18 -1.18
CA GLN A 147 3.18 -0.74 -0.40
C GLN A 147 3.39 -2.09 -1.10
N SER A 148 2.30 -2.77 -1.47
CA SER A 148 2.35 -4.10 -2.07
C SER A 148 3.18 -4.11 -3.37
N LYS A 149 2.98 -3.11 -4.24
CA LYS A 149 3.74 -3.00 -5.50
C LYS A 149 5.19 -2.63 -5.27
N THR A 150 5.48 -1.79 -4.28
CA THR A 150 6.85 -1.42 -3.92
C THR A 150 7.63 -2.64 -3.44
N GLU A 151 7.08 -3.40 -2.50
CA GLU A 151 7.72 -4.61 -1.97
C GLU A 151 8.00 -5.63 -3.08
N ALA A 152 7.05 -5.82 -4.00
CA ALA A 152 7.24 -6.68 -5.16
C ALA A 152 8.39 -6.20 -6.07
N ALA A 153 8.41 -4.91 -6.44
CA ALA A 153 9.44 -4.34 -7.31
C ALA A 153 10.85 -4.42 -6.68
N LEU A 154 10.94 -4.22 -5.36
CA LEU A 154 12.19 -4.35 -4.61
C LEU A 154 12.65 -5.81 -4.53
N LYS A 155 11.74 -6.75 -4.25
CA LYS A 155 12.04 -8.18 -4.18
C LYS A 155 12.50 -8.74 -5.53
N GLU A 156 11.89 -8.30 -6.62
CA GLU A 156 12.31 -8.65 -7.99
C GLU A 156 13.66 -8.02 -8.39
N GLY A 157 14.16 -7.05 -7.63
CA GLY A 157 15.41 -6.35 -7.92
C GLY A 157 15.35 -5.55 -9.21
N ARG A 158 14.18 -4.98 -9.54
CA ARG A 158 13.94 -4.27 -10.80
C ARG A 158 14.96 -3.15 -11.02
N ARG A 159 15.38 -3.02 -12.28
CA ARG A 159 16.32 -1.97 -12.70
C ARG A 159 15.93 -1.33 -14.01
N LEU A 160 16.09 -0.02 -14.05
CA LEU A 160 16.03 0.77 -15.26
C LEU A 160 17.42 0.75 -15.92
N LYS A 161 17.54 0.00 -17.01
CA LYS A 161 18.77 -0.13 -17.81
C LYS A 161 18.77 0.84 -18.97
#